data_AF-A0A930IV66-F1
#
_entry.id   AF-A0A930IV66-F1
#
_cell.length_a   1.000
_cell.length_b   1.000
_cell.length_c   1.000
_cell.angle_alpha   90.00
_cell.angle_beta   90.00
_cell.angle_gamma   90.00
#
_symmetry.space_group_name_H-M   'P 1'
#
loop_
_entity.id
_entity.type
_entity.pdbx_description
1 polymer ?
#
loop_
_entity_poly.entity_id
_entity_poly.type
_entity_poly.pdbx_seq_one_letter_code
_entity_poly.pdbx_strand_id
1 'polypeptide(L)'
;MKRLILIIIVCLCPLLVAAQRLLRGKIMEKETSTPICGACIAVKGTKQKVLSDKAGDYQLTVPTAGAYTIEVSAVGYKRLREVIAAGGDVTRDYYLEPSSTSLREVVVRSSAQSAEINQIRQSPMAVTVVDGAKLRGRSSSIEEILTRTSGIKVRKAGGLGSASRISVHGLEGKRVAVYIDGFPLNSPDGSFDINDIPIDVIKYIEVYKGIVPAEYGGDGLGGAINIVTREDECDLVGFTQELASFGTVKTLVSGQKLFSRPGILFNVAFFKNKSKNDYMMSWPVFETNLPASAYRKVRRRNDYYEANFYHVGLGFRKLYFDKF
;
A
#
# COMPACT_ATOMS: atom_id res chain seq x y z
N MET A 1 -67.50 33.27 -17.01
CA MET A 1 -66.05 33.34 -17.33
C MET A 1 -65.28 32.06 -17.03
N LYS A 2 -65.52 31.35 -15.89
CA LYS A 2 -64.83 30.08 -15.57
C LYS A 2 -65.08 28.92 -16.57
N ARG A 3 -66.26 28.80 -17.17
CA ARG A 3 -66.57 27.77 -18.19
C ARG A 3 -65.92 28.00 -19.56
N LEU A 4 -65.63 29.26 -19.94
CA LEU A 4 -65.00 29.58 -21.22
C LEU A 4 -63.49 29.29 -21.20
N ILE A 5 -62.84 29.53 -20.06
CA ILE A 5 -61.41 29.20 -19.84
C ILE A 5 -61.20 27.67 -19.83
N LEU A 6 -62.15 26.90 -19.29
CA LEU A 6 -62.09 25.44 -19.26
C LEU A 6 -62.21 24.80 -20.67
N ILE A 7 -62.99 25.40 -21.57
CA ILE A 7 -63.12 24.90 -22.96
C ILE A 7 -61.87 25.23 -23.78
N ILE A 8 -61.25 26.40 -23.56
CA ILE A 8 -59.99 26.78 -24.23
C ILE A 8 -58.82 25.88 -23.80
N ILE A 9 -58.72 25.49 -22.52
CA ILE A 9 -57.62 24.61 -22.04
C ILE A 9 -57.80 23.17 -22.54
N VAL A 10 -59.03 22.67 -22.66
CA VAL A 10 -59.32 21.33 -23.22
C VAL A 10 -59.09 21.27 -24.73
N CYS A 11 -59.35 22.36 -25.46
CA CYS A 11 -59.13 22.43 -26.91
C CYS A 11 -57.65 22.68 -27.29
N LEU A 12 -56.83 23.25 -26.40
CA LEU A 12 -55.39 23.44 -26.62
C LEU A 12 -54.54 22.22 -26.22
N CYS A 13 -55.08 21.31 -25.41
CA CYS A 13 -54.39 20.09 -24.95
C CYS A 13 -53.99 19.10 -26.08
N PRO A 14 -54.80 18.86 -27.14
CA PRO A 14 -54.38 17.93 -28.20
C PRO A 14 -53.23 18.45 -29.08
N LEU A 15 -52.90 19.76 -29.05
CA LEU A 15 -51.79 20.33 -29.83
C LEU A 15 -50.41 20.13 -29.15
N LEU A 16 -50.36 19.82 -27.86
CA LEU A 16 -49.12 19.48 -27.14
C LEU A 16 -48.75 18.00 -27.25
N VAL A 17 -49.69 17.14 -27.65
CA VAL A 17 -49.50 15.67 -27.72
C VAL A 17 -48.86 15.23 -29.05
N ALA A 18 -48.83 16.10 -30.07
CA ALA A 18 -48.37 15.74 -31.42
C ALA A 18 -46.88 16.03 -31.72
N ALA A 19 -45.99 16.02 -30.72
CA ALA A 19 -44.57 16.40 -30.93
C ALA A 19 -43.52 15.39 -30.46
N GLN A 20 -43.88 14.16 -30.09
CA GLN A 20 -42.89 13.12 -29.85
C GLN A 20 -42.54 12.45 -31.18
N ARG A 21 -41.41 12.85 -31.78
CA ARG A 21 -40.88 12.21 -32.98
C ARG A 21 -40.06 11.01 -32.59
N LEU A 22 -40.19 9.95 -33.36
CA LEU A 22 -39.65 8.65 -33.00
C LEU A 22 -38.65 8.17 -34.04
N LEU A 23 -37.44 7.88 -33.59
CA LEU A 23 -36.43 7.18 -34.35
C LEU A 23 -36.52 5.69 -34.01
N ARG A 24 -36.82 4.86 -35.00
CA ARG A 24 -36.91 3.40 -34.87
C ARG A 24 -35.99 2.71 -35.86
N GLY A 25 -35.63 1.47 -35.59
CA GLY A 25 -34.92 0.62 -36.53
C GLY A 25 -34.23 -0.55 -35.84
N LYS A 26 -33.34 -1.21 -36.58
CA LYS A 26 -32.54 -2.34 -36.12
C LYS A 26 -31.05 -2.02 -36.09
N ILE A 27 -30.36 -2.58 -35.11
CA ILE A 27 -28.90 -2.56 -35.04
C ILE A 27 -28.40 -3.97 -35.36
N MET A 28 -27.65 -4.09 -36.44
CA MET A 28 -27.16 -5.37 -36.95
C MET A 28 -25.64 -5.33 -37.12
N GLU A 29 -25.02 -6.50 -37.15
CA GLU A 29 -23.63 -6.66 -37.55
C GLU A 29 -23.49 -6.56 -39.07
N LYS A 30 -22.49 -5.80 -39.54
CA LYS A 30 -22.32 -5.48 -40.97
C LYS A 30 -22.03 -6.71 -41.86
N GLU A 31 -21.32 -7.70 -41.35
CA GLU A 31 -20.89 -8.88 -42.14
C GLU A 31 -21.89 -10.03 -42.06
N THR A 32 -22.41 -10.32 -40.87
CA THR A 32 -23.29 -11.48 -40.63
C THR A 32 -24.77 -11.14 -40.69
N SER A 33 -25.13 -9.85 -40.69
CA SER A 33 -26.50 -9.36 -40.54
C SER A 33 -27.21 -9.88 -39.28
N THR A 34 -26.44 -10.29 -38.27
CA THR A 34 -27.01 -10.74 -36.99
C THR A 34 -27.46 -9.54 -36.15
N PRO A 35 -28.60 -9.61 -35.44
CA PRO A 35 -29.06 -8.54 -34.58
C PRO A 35 -28.18 -8.40 -33.33
N ILE A 36 -27.80 -7.16 -33.00
CA ILE A 36 -26.95 -6.86 -31.84
C ILE A 36 -27.81 -6.45 -30.66
N CYS A 37 -27.88 -7.30 -29.64
CA CYS A 37 -28.57 -7.04 -28.39
C CYS A 37 -27.74 -6.12 -27.46
N GLY A 38 -28.40 -5.15 -26.81
CA GLY A 38 -27.77 -4.29 -25.82
C GLY A 38 -26.84 -3.22 -26.39
N ALA A 39 -26.91 -2.94 -27.70
CA ALA A 39 -26.20 -1.83 -28.30
C ALA A 39 -26.85 -0.49 -27.89
N CYS A 40 -26.02 0.48 -27.50
CA CYS A 40 -26.45 1.78 -27.03
C CYS A 40 -26.49 2.78 -28.18
N ILE A 41 -27.67 3.36 -28.40
CA ILE A 41 -27.89 4.49 -29.30
C ILE A 41 -28.05 5.75 -28.45
N ALA A 42 -27.28 6.78 -28.77
CA ALA A 42 -27.29 8.07 -28.10
C ALA A 42 -27.40 9.20 -29.11
N VAL A 43 -28.16 10.24 -28.78
CA VAL A 43 -28.09 11.53 -29.50
C VAL A 43 -27.00 12.36 -28.86
N LYS A 44 -25.96 12.70 -29.64
CA LYS A 44 -24.82 13.48 -29.15
C LYS A 44 -25.27 14.88 -28.74
N GLY A 45 -24.93 15.28 -27.51
CA GLY A 45 -25.32 16.57 -26.94
C GLY A 45 -26.62 16.55 -26.12
N THR A 46 -27.34 15.43 -26.06
CA THR A 46 -28.49 15.25 -25.16
C THR A 46 -28.26 14.10 -24.18
N LYS A 47 -29.12 14.00 -23.16
CA LYS A 47 -29.13 12.86 -22.22
C LYS A 47 -29.94 11.65 -22.75
N GLN A 48 -30.49 11.74 -23.96
CA GLN A 48 -31.34 10.69 -24.51
C GLN A 48 -30.51 9.55 -25.06
N LYS A 49 -30.69 8.37 -24.47
CA LYS A 49 -30.03 7.13 -24.87
C LYS A 49 -30.99 5.96 -24.69
N VAL A 50 -30.94 5.01 -25.61
CA VAL A 50 -31.74 3.77 -25.57
C VAL A 50 -30.84 2.59 -25.91
N LEU A 51 -31.16 1.43 -25.35
CA LEU A 51 -30.51 0.16 -25.65
C LEU A 51 -31.37 -0.63 -26.63
N SER A 52 -30.76 -1.33 -27.58
CA SER A 52 -31.46 -2.30 -28.43
C SER A 52 -31.91 -3.53 -27.65
N ASP A 53 -33.02 -4.11 -28.08
CA ASP A 53 -33.57 -5.33 -27.51
C ASP A 53 -32.89 -6.61 -28.06
N LYS A 54 -33.44 -7.78 -27.72
CA LYS A 54 -32.92 -9.09 -28.16
C LYS A 54 -33.00 -9.32 -29.67
N ALA A 55 -33.90 -8.63 -30.35
CA ALA A 55 -34.07 -8.68 -31.81
C ALA A 55 -33.28 -7.55 -32.52
N GLY A 56 -32.50 -6.77 -31.76
CA GLY A 56 -31.74 -5.63 -32.26
C GLY A 56 -32.59 -4.39 -32.51
N ASP A 57 -33.88 -4.43 -32.18
CA ASP A 57 -34.80 -3.31 -32.38
C ASP A 57 -34.56 -2.22 -31.34
N TYR A 58 -34.67 -0.97 -31.77
CA TYR A 58 -34.54 0.19 -30.90
C TYR A 58 -35.63 1.23 -31.19
N GLN A 59 -35.96 2.00 -30.16
CA GLN A 59 -36.93 3.08 -30.26
C GLN A 59 -36.49 4.27 -29.41
N LEU A 60 -36.11 5.37 -30.05
CA LEU A 60 -35.58 6.58 -29.42
C LEU A 60 -36.45 7.80 -29.74
N THR A 61 -36.92 8.49 -28.71
CA THR A 61 -37.73 9.71 -28.87
C THR A 61 -36.83 10.93 -29.01
N VAL A 62 -37.02 11.74 -30.07
CA VAL A 62 -36.24 12.95 -30.36
C VAL A 62 -37.13 14.20 -30.14
N PRO A 63 -36.67 15.22 -29.39
CA PRO A 63 -37.55 16.25 -28.84
C PRO A 63 -37.78 17.45 -29.79
N THR A 64 -36.88 17.74 -30.72
CA THR A 64 -37.01 18.85 -31.67
C THR A 64 -36.77 18.39 -33.11
N ALA A 65 -37.21 19.19 -34.09
CA ALA A 65 -36.89 18.94 -35.49
C ALA A 65 -35.52 19.56 -35.80
N GLY A 66 -34.61 18.78 -36.38
CA GLY A 66 -33.25 19.25 -36.65
C GLY A 66 -32.29 18.15 -37.08
N ALA A 67 -31.03 18.52 -37.33
CA ALA A 67 -29.95 17.59 -37.62
C ALA A 67 -29.33 17.10 -36.31
N TYR A 68 -29.33 15.80 -36.07
CA TYR A 68 -28.77 15.15 -34.89
C TYR A 68 -27.63 14.24 -35.28
N THR A 69 -26.54 14.28 -34.50
CA THR A 69 -25.51 13.24 -34.59
C THR A 69 -25.90 12.07 -33.70
N ILE A 70 -26.24 10.94 -34.32
CA ILE A 70 -26.48 9.67 -33.61
C ILE A 70 -25.15 8.96 -33.44
N GLU A 71 -24.88 8.54 -32.21
CA GLU A 71 -23.74 7.68 -31.86
C GLU A 71 -24.29 6.31 -31.47
N VAL A 72 -23.89 5.28 -32.22
CA VAL A 72 -24.23 3.88 -31.94
C VAL A 72 -22.98 3.17 -31.44
N SER A 73 -23.09 2.48 -30.31
CA SER A 73 -21.96 1.81 -29.65
C SER A 73 -22.37 0.48 -29.04
N ALA A 74 -21.55 -0.55 -29.21
CA ALA A 74 -21.74 -1.86 -28.61
C ALA A 74 -20.39 -2.45 -28.17
N VAL A 75 -20.40 -3.33 -27.17
CA VAL A 75 -19.19 -4.01 -26.70
C VAL A 75 -18.64 -4.90 -27.82
N GLY A 76 -17.38 -4.73 -28.17
CA GLY A 76 -16.74 -5.49 -29.26
C GLY A 76 -16.96 -4.90 -30.67
N TYR A 77 -17.59 -3.74 -30.81
CA TYR A 77 -17.85 -3.09 -32.10
C TYR A 77 -17.27 -1.67 -32.20
N LYS A 78 -16.98 -1.21 -33.42
CA LYS A 78 -16.55 0.17 -33.66
C LYS A 78 -17.73 1.12 -33.48
N ARG A 79 -17.47 2.28 -32.88
CA ARG A 79 -18.50 3.31 -32.71
C ARG A 79 -18.84 3.95 -34.06
N LEU A 80 -20.11 3.91 -34.42
CA LEU A 80 -20.64 4.56 -35.62
C LEU A 80 -21.22 5.93 -35.24
N ARG A 81 -20.90 6.95 -36.04
CA ARG A 81 -21.45 8.29 -35.91
C ARG A 81 -22.03 8.72 -37.24
N GLU A 82 -23.31 9.04 -37.26
CA GLU A 82 -24.03 9.49 -38.45
C GLU A 82 -24.87 10.72 -38.11
N VAL A 83 -24.99 11.64 -39.05
CA VAL A 83 -25.87 12.81 -38.92
C VAL A 83 -27.18 12.50 -39.62
N ILE A 84 -28.28 12.56 -38.88
CA ILE A 84 -29.63 12.36 -39.41
C ILE A 84 -30.45 13.65 -39.27
N ALA A 85 -31.26 13.95 -40.29
CA ALA A 85 -32.25 15.02 -40.21
C ALA A 85 -33.60 14.43 -39.73
N ALA A 86 -33.97 14.72 -38.49
CA ALA A 86 -35.23 14.24 -37.90
C ALA A 86 -36.33 15.30 -38.10
N GLY A 87 -37.03 15.24 -39.24
CA GLY A 87 -38.21 16.08 -39.53
C GLY A 87 -39.53 15.51 -38.99
N GLY A 88 -39.59 14.19 -38.79
CA GLY A 88 -40.76 13.40 -38.34
C GLY A 88 -40.32 12.06 -37.75
N ASP A 89 -41.19 11.05 -37.79
CA ASP A 89 -40.80 9.66 -37.46
C ASP A 89 -39.85 9.12 -38.52
N VAL A 90 -38.68 8.64 -38.11
CA VAL A 90 -37.62 8.17 -39.00
C VAL A 90 -37.34 6.70 -38.68
N THR A 91 -37.38 5.86 -39.70
CA THR A 91 -36.93 4.47 -39.58
C THR A 91 -35.54 4.35 -40.19
N ARG A 92 -34.55 3.93 -39.41
CA ARG A 92 -33.16 3.79 -39.87
C ARG A 92 -32.45 2.62 -39.19
N ASP A 93 -31.89 1.75 -40.02
CA ASP A 93 -31.09 0.62 -39.54
C ASP A 93 -29.61 0.99 -39.52
N TYR A 94 -28.90 0.50 -38.50
CA TYR A 94 -27.48 0.74 -38.31
C TYR A 94 -26.70 -0.57 -38.35
N TYR A 95 -25.61 -0.58 -39.11
CA TYR A 95 -24.74 -1.73 -39.27
C TYR A 95 -23.39 -1.45 -38.60
N LEU A 96 -23.08 -2.19 -37.53
CA LEU A 96 -21.84 -2.04 -36.78
C LEU A 96 -20.76 -2.98 -37.31
N GLU A 97 -19.53 -2.47 -37.41
CA GLU A 97 -18.34 -3.28 -37.70
C GLU A 97 -17.74 -3.83 -36.40
N PRO A 98 -17.32 -5.10 -36.35
CA PRO A 98 -16.55 -5.63 -35.25
C PRO A 98 -15.28 -4.81 -35.02
N SER A 99 -14.97 -4.54 -33.76
CA SER A 99 -13.74 -3.89 -33.34
C SER A 99 -12.79 -4.95 -32.79
N SER A 100 -11.68 -5.19 -33.49
CA SER A 100 -10.58 -6.04 -33.04
C SER A 100 -9.69 -5.38 -31.97
N THR A 101 -10.18 -4.35 -31.27
CA THR A 101 -9.39 -3.68 -30.24
C THR A 101 -9.33 -4.57 -29.00
N SER A 102 -8.19 -5.24 -28.79
CA SER A 102 -7.90 -5.94 -27.55
C SER A 102 -7.89 -4.94 -26.39
N LEU A 103 -8.54 -5.30 -25.28
CA LEU A 103 -8.41 -4.55 -24.04
C LEU A 103 -6.93 -4.56 -23.63
N ARG A 104 -6.42 -3.42 -23.14
CA ARG A 104 -5.05 -3.37 -22.60
C ARG A 104 -4.95 -4.39 -21.46
N GLU A 105 -3.90 -5.18 -21.50
CA GLU A 105 -3.56 -6.12 -20.44
C GLU A 105 -3.49 -5.41 -19.09
N VAL A 106 -4.19 -5.95 -18.09
CA VAL A 106 -4.08 -5.50 -16.70
C VAL A 106 -3.07 -6.40 -16.02
N VAL A 107 -1.82 -5.94 -15.93
CA VAL A 107 -0.76 -6.66 -15.21
C VAL A 107 -0.89 -6.37 -13.71
N VAL A 108 -1.46 -7.31 -12.95
CA VAL A 108 -1.44 -7.25 -11.49
C VAL A 108 -0.05 -7.69 -11.01
N ARG A 109 0.83 -6.72 -10.72
CA ARG A 109 2.14 -7.00 -10.12
C ARG A 109 2.01 -7.02 -8.60
N SER A 110 2.19 -8.17 -7.96
CA SER A 110 2.55 -8.20 -6.54
C SER A 110 4.05 -7.94 -6.40
N SER A 111 4.47 -7.28 -5.32
CA SER A 111 5.90 -7.17 -5.04
C SER A 111 6.45 -8.53 -4.62
N ALA A 112 7.67 -8.88 -5.02
CA ALA A 112 8.33 -10.13 -4.62
C ALA A 112 8.36 -10.29 -3.09
N GLN A 113 8.63 -9.19 -2.37
CA GLN A 113 8.59 -9.15 -0.90
C GLN A 113 7.21 -9.51 -0.33
N SER A 114 6.11 -9.02 -0.93
CA SER A 114 4.76 -9.38 -0.46
C SER A 114 4.45 -10.86 -0.68
N ALA A 115 4.95 -11.46 -1.77
CA ALA A 115 4.79 -12.89 -2.02
C ALA A 115 5.55 -13.73 -0.98
N GLU A 116 6.81 -13.38 -0.71
CA GLU A 116 7.67 -14.00 0.31
C GLU A 116 7.04 -13.91 1.72
N ILE A 117 6.60 -12.72 2.13
CA ILE A 117 5.89 -12.51 3.42
C ILE A 117 4.64 -13.40 3.51
N ASN A 118 3.87 -13.53 2.43
CA ASN A 118 2.66 -14.36 2.40
C ASN A 118 3.00 -15.85 2.49
N GLN A 119 4.09 -16.30 1.85
CA GLN A 119 4.56 -17.67 1.94
C GLN A 119 4.96 -18.02 3.39
N ILE A 120 5.68 -17.14 4.07
CA ILE A 120 6.07 -17.34 5.48
C ILE A 120 4.82 -17.41 6.37
N ARG A 121 3.84 -16.53 6.15
CA ARG A 121 2.56 -16.53 6.90
C ARG A 121 1.71 -17.78 6.67
N GLN A 122 1.87 -18.44 5.53
CA GLN A 122 1.21 -19.70 5.20
C GLN A 122 1.97 -20.92 5.74
N SER A 123 3.16 -20.74 6.31
CA SER A 123 3.90 -21.83 6.93
C SER A 123 3.12 -22.41 8.12
N PRO A 124 3.32 -23.70 8.46
CA PRO A 124 2.68 -24.33 9.62
C PRO A 124 3.22 -23.81 10.97
N MET A 125 4.24 -22.95 10.95
CA MET A 125 4.86 -22.41 12.14
C MET A 125 4.05 -21.22 12.69
N ALA A 126 4.03 -21.07 14.01
CA ALA A 126 3.43 -19.90 14.67
C ALA A 126 4.31 -18.65 14.49
N VAL A 127 4.31 -18.10 13.26
CA VAL A 127 5.11 -16.95 12.87
C VAL A 127 4.24 -15.70 12.68
N THR A 128 4.74 -14.56 13.13
CA THR A 128 4.18 -13.25 12.82
C THR A 128 5.20 -12.44 12.05
N VAL A 129 4.82 -11.98 10.85
CA VAL A 129 5.71 -11.20 9.99
C VAL A 129 5.29 -9.74 9.99
N VAL A 130 6.20 -8.87 10.43
CA VAL A 130 6.06 -7.41 10.37
C VAL A 130 6.74 -6.89 9.12
N ASP A 131 5.96 -6.30 8.23
CA ASP A 131 6.44 -5.78 6.95
C ASP A 131 7.19 -4.45 7.13
N GLY A 132 8.50 -4.45 6.84
CA GLY A 132 9.37 -3.28 6.95
C GLY A 132 8.97 -2.15 6.01
N ALA A 133 8.39 -2.46 4.85
CA ALA A 133 7.95 -1.45 3.89
C ALA A 133 6.87 -0.50 4.49
N LYS A 134 6.06 -1.00 5.42
CA LYS A 134 5.01 -0.21 6.11
C LYS A 134 5.55 0.68 7.23
N LEU A 135 6.81 0.46 7.63
CA LEU A 135 7.47 1.14 8.74
C LEU A 135 8.38 2.28 8.26
N ARG A 136 8.73 2.29 6.97
CA ARG A 136 9.57 3.33 6.37
C ARG A 136 8.93 4.71 6.49
N GLY A 137 9.78 5.71 6.72
CA GLY A 137 9.36 7.09 6.94
C GLY A 137 8.70 7.36 8.29
N ARG A 138 8.64 6.36 9.19
CA ARG A 138 8.16 6.55 10.57
C ARG A 138 9.34 6.61 11.53
N SER A 139 9.27 7.54 12.48
CA SER A 139 10.19 7.60 13.62
C SER A 139 9.74 6.60 14.69
N SER A 140 9.92 5.31 14.43
CA SER A 140 9.67 4.24 15.40
C SER A 140 10.97 3.53 15.75
N SER A 141 11.00 2.76 16.84
CA SER A 141 12.09 1.80 17.09
C SER A 141 11.61 0.37 16.87
N ILE A 142 12.55 -0.56 16.62
CA ILE A 142 12.20 -1.98 16.46
C ILE A 142 11.46 -2.49 17.71
N GLU A 143 11.88 -2.09 18.90
CA GLU A 143 11.19 -2.44 20.14
C GLU A 143 9.74 -1.95 20.21
N GLU A 144 9.47 -0.75 19.69
CA GLU A 144 8.12 -0.20 19.65
C GLU A 144 7.24 -1.01 18.69
N ILE A 145 7.80 -1.39 17.55
CA ILE A 145 7.17 -2.26 16.56
C ILE A 145 6.87 -3.64 17.17
N LEU A 146 7.86 -4.24 17.84
CA LEU A 146 7.74 -5.53 18.49
C LEU A 146 6.70 -5.48 19.62
N THR A 147 6.68 -4.42 20.44
CA THR A 147 5.70 -4.24 21.52
C THR A 147 4.26 -4.14 21.00
N ARG A 148 4.05 -3.66 19.78
CA ARG A 148 2.73 -3.64 19.13
C ARG A 148 2.32 -5.00 18.56
N THR A 149 3.22 -5.97 18.55
CA THR A 149 2.95 -7.32 18.05
C THR A 149 2.41 -8.20 19.17
N SER A 150 1.30 -8.89 18.90
CA SER A 150 0.65 -9.75 19.90
C SER A 150 1.59 -10.83 20.45
N GLY A 151 1.58 -11.01 21.77
CA GLY A 151 2.41 -11.98 22.48
C GLY A 151 3.83 -11.52 22.80
N ILE A 152 4.21 -10.30 22.38
CA ILE A 152 5.53 -9.72 22.68
C ILE A 152 5.36 -8.56 23.65
N LYS A 153 6.25 -8.48 24.65
CA LYS A 153 6.44 -7.27 25.45
C LYS A 153 7.91 -6.93 25.51
N VAL A 154 8.25 -5.67 25.24
CA VAL A 154 9.59 -5.14 25.45
C VAL A 154 9.59 -4.26 26.70
N ARG A 155 10.53 -4.51 27.61
CA ARG A 155 10.78 -3.69 28.80
C ARG A 155 12.10 -2.97 28.61
N LYS A 156 12.10 -1.65 28.72
CA LYS A 156 13.31 -0.82 28.64
C LYS A 156 13.69 -0.32 30.02
N ALA A 157 14.98 -0.35 30.34
CA ALA A 157 15.49 0.19 31.60
C ALA A 157 15.66 1.72 31.57
N GLY A 158 15.63 2.35 30.39
CA GLY A 158 15.87 3.79 30.24
C GLY A 158 15.69 4.32 28.82
N GLY A 159 16.49 5.33 28.47
CA GLY A 159 16.48 6.00 27.17
C GLY A 159 17.21 5.22 26.07
N LEU A 160 17.60 5.91 24.99
CA LEU A 160 18.36 5.30 23.90
C LEU A 160 19.67 4.71 24.45
N GLY A 161 20.00 3.47 24.05
CA GLY A 161 21.18 2.74 24.51
C GLY A 161 21.03 2.07 25.88
N SER A 162 19.88 2.22 26.54
CA SER A 162 19.61 1.48 27.79
C SER A 162 19.24 0.02 27.49
N ALA A 163 19.59 -0.87 28.41
CA ALA A 163 19.28 -2.28 28.29
C ALA A 163 17.77 -2.51 28.06
N SER A 164 17.49 -3.35 27.06
CA SER A 164 16.16 -3.79 26.72
C SER A 164 15.99 -5.27 27.03
N ARG A 165 14.77 -5.66 27.42
CA ARG A 165 14.41 -7.06 27.60
C ARG A 165 13.14 -7.38 26.84
N ILE A 166 13.30 -8.22 25.84
CA ILE A 166 12.20 -8.75 25.04
C ILE A 166 11.66 -9.99 25.73
N SER A 167 10.34 -10.07 25.83
CA SER A 167 9.63 -11.23 26.32
C SER A 167 8.60 -11.70 25.30
N VAL A 168 8.57 -13.00 25.03
CA VAL A 168 7.62 -13.66 24.13
C VAL A 168 6.81 -14.65 24.97
N HIS A 169 5.50 -14.45 25.06
CA HIS A 169 4.60 -15.24 25.92
C HIS A 169 5.08 -15.42 27.37
N GLY A 170 5.77 -14.42 27.91
CA GLY A 170 6.26 -14.42 29.30
C GLY A 170 7.65 -15.02 29.51
N LEU A 171 8.25 -15.62 28.47
CA LEU A 171 9.65 -16.04 28.50
C LEU A 171 10.54 -14.90 28.00
N GLU A 172 11.68 -14.67 28.67
CA GLU A 172 12.57 -13.54 28.41
C GLU A 172 14.06 -13.92 28.48
N GLY A 173 14.92 -13.00 28.07
CA GLY A 173 16.37 -13.16 28.12
C GLY A 173 16.86 -14.24 27.16
N LYS A 174 17.76 -15.11 27.63
CA LYS A 174 18.37 -16.19 26.81
C LYS A 174 17.36 -17.20 26.24
N ARG A 175 16.10 -17.16 26.69
CA ARG A 175 15.01 -18.03 26.20
C ARG A 175 14.34 -17.50 24.93
N VAL A 176 14.63 -16.26 24.52
CA VAL A 176 14.19 -15.68 23.26
C VAL A 176 15.42 -15.38 22.43
N ALA A 177 15.57 -16.06 21.30
CA ALA A 177 16.70 -15.85 20.42
C ALA A 177 16.43 -14.69 19.46
N VAL A 178 17.44 -13.85 19.21
CA VAL A 178 17.35 -12.74 18.25
C VAL A 178 18.41 -12.95 17.17
N TYR A 179 17.99 -12.82 15.92
CA TYR A 179 18.82 -13.03 14.74
C TYR A 179 18.74 -11.82 13.81
N ILE A 180 19.82 -11.59 13.05
CA ILE A 180 19.81 -10.76 11.84
C ILE A 180 20.19 -11.67 10.69
N ASP A 181 19.34 -11.73 9.67
CA ASP A 181 19.57 -12.55 8.47
C ASP A 181 19.94 -14.01 8.83
N GLY A 182 19.30 -14.55 9.88
CA GLY A 182 19.57 -15.90 10.41
C GLY A 182 20.80 -16.04 11.30
N PHE A 183 21.66 -15.02 11.44
CA PHE A 183 22.82 -15.04 12.32
C PHE A 183 22.47 -14.53 13.73
N PRO A 184 22.86 -15.25 14.79
CA PRO A 184 22.51 -14.86 16.16
C PRO A 184 23.15 -13.53 16.53
N LEU A 185 22.33 -12.61 17.04
CA LEU A 185 22.72 -11.27 17.47
C LEU A 185 23.41 -11.25 18.85
N ASN A 186 23.46 -12.39 19.55
CA ASN A 186 23.94 -12.45 20.92
C ASN A 186 25.45 -12.20 21.01
N SER A 187 25.84 -10.95 21.28
CA SER A 187 27.16 -10.60 21.79
C SER A 187 27.16 -10.71 23.33
N PRO A 188 28.03 -11.53 23.95
CA PRO A 188 28.05 -11.72 25.42
C PRO A 188 28.28 -10.46 26.24
N ASP A 189 28.80 -9.41 25.61
CA ASP A 189 29.12 -8.10 26.18
C ASP A 189 27.96 -7.09 26.08
N GLY A 190 26.86 -7.44 25.38
CA GLY A 190 25.72 -6.55 25.17
C GLY A 190 26.04 -5.32 24.31
N SER A 191 27.10 -5.39 23.49
CA SER A 191 27.59 -4.27 22.67
C SER A 191 26.69 -3.93 21.48
N PHE A 192 25.82 -4.85 21.07
CA PHE A 192 24.90 -4.68 19.95
C PHE A 192 23.46 -4.96 20.40
N ASP A 193 22.62 -3.92 20.42
CA ASP A 193 21.21 -4.03 20.77
C ASP A 193 20.35 -3.99 19.48
N ILE A 194 19.16 -4.60 19.51
CA ILE A 194 18.19 -4.52 18.41
C ILE A 194 17.86 -3.07 18.03
N ASN A 195 17.99 -2.12 18.96
CA ASN A 195 17.79 -0.70 18.71
C ASN A 195 18.83 -0.03 17.82
N ASP A 196 20.00 -0.65 17.66
CA ASP A 196 21.08 -0.09 16.84
C ASP A 196 20.83 -0.32 15.35
N ILE A 197 19.89 -1.20 15.00
CA ILE A 197 19.49 -1.51 13.64
C ILE A 197 18.45 -0.47 13.17
N PRO A 198 18.76 0.32 12.12
CA PRO A 198 17.80 1.27 11.57
C PRO A 198 16.61 0.56 10.92
N ILE A 199 15.40 1.11 11.07
CA ILE A 199 14.21 0.55 10.42
C ILE A 199 14.31 0.55 8.89
N ASP A 200 15.03 1.52 8.31
CA ASP A 200 15.10 1.65 6.85
C ASP A 200 15.80 0.46 6.16
N VAL A 201 16.75 -0.19 6.85
CA VAL A 201 17.47 -1.35 6.30
C VAL A 201 16.68 -2.66 6.44
N ILE A 202 15.56 -2.65 7.16
CA ILE A 202 14.75 -3.83 7.42
C ILE A 202 13.83 -4.10 6.23
N LYS A 203 13.90 -5.31 5.69
CA LYS A 203 12.95 -5.84 4.72
C LYS A 203 11.66 -6.24 5.44
N TYR A 204 11.77 -7.11 6.44
CA TYR A 204 10.69 -7.48 7.36
C TYR A 204 11.27 -8.13 8.63
N ILE A 205 10.44 -8.31 9.65
CA ILE A 205 10.80 -8.97 10.90
C ILE A 205 9.92 -10.20 11.07
N GLU A 206 10.52 -11.35 11.32
CA GLU A 206 9.84 -12.60 11.63
C GLU A 206 9.88 -12.83 13.14
N VAL A 207 8.73 -13.12 13.71
CA VAL A 207 8.60 -13.46 15.12
C VAL A 207 7.98 -14.85 15.23
N TYR A 208 8.80 -15.82 15.56
CA TYR A 208 8.40 -17.18 15.87
C TYR A 208 8.08 -17.30 17.36
N LYS A 209 6.88 -17.80 17.68
CA LYS A 209 6.37 -17.86 19.05
C LYS A 209 6.41 -19.30 19.53
N GLY A 210 7.31 -19.59 20.48
CA GLY A 210 7.45 -20.94 21.07
C GLY A 210 8.13 -22.00 20.20
N ILE A 211 8.53 -21.66 18.97
CA ILE A 211 9.36 -22.52 18.12
C ILE A 211 10.51 -21.70 17.55
N VAL A 212 11.66 -22.33 17.38
CA VAL A 212 12.80 -21.77 16.64
C VAL A 212 12.96 -22.60 15.37
N PRO A 213 12.97 -21.99 14.17
CA PRO A 213 13.28 -22.70 12.93
C PRO A 213 14.58 -23.49 13.05
N ALA A 214 14.58 -24.71 12.50
CA ALA A 214 15.75 -25.58 12.54
C ALA A 214 16.98 -24.94 11.87
N GLU A 215 16.77 -24.10 10.86
CA GLU A 215 17.80 -23.34 10.15
C GLU A 215 18.54 -22.31 11.01
N TYR A 216 17.91 -21.76 12.05
CA TYR A 216 18.56 -20.80 12.95
C TYR A 216 19.30 -21.48 14.11
N GLY A 217 18.92 -22.73 14.42
CA GLY A 217 19.42 -23.46 15.58
C GLY A 217 19.21 -22.71 16.91
N GLY A 218 19.74 -23.27 18.00
CA GLY A 218 19.72 -22.63 19.33
C GLY A 218 18.52 -22.99 20.22
N ASP A 219 18.64 -22.63 21.50
CA ASP A 219 17.72 -23.03 22.59
C ASP A 219 16.80 -21.87 23.02
N GLY A 220 15.99 -21.39 22.09
CA GLY A 220 14.99 -20.35 22.33
C GLY A 220 13.64 -20.95 22.74
N LEU A 221 13.48 -21.42 23.99
CA LEU A 221 12.21 -21.98 24.48
C LEU A 221 11.00 -21.04 24.31
N GLY A 222 11.21 -19.72 24.35
CA GLY A 222 10.20 -18.69 24.10
C GLY A 222 9.95 -18.39 22.63
N GLY A 223 10.84 -18.83 21.75
CA GLY A 223 10.81 -18.59 20.30
C GLY A 223 12.00 -17.75 19.81
N ALA A 224 11.84 -17.20 18.61
CA ALA A 224 12.88 -16.48 17.89
C ALA A 224 12.35 -15.21 17.24
N ILE A 225 13.19 -14.18 17.16
CA ILE A 225 12.95 -12.97 16.40
C ILE A 225 14.07 -12.87 15.36
N ASN A 226 13.74 -12.95 14.08
CA ASN A 226 14.68 -12.79 12.99
C ASN A 226 14.41 -11.48 12.26
N ILE A 227 15.43 -10.65 12.12
CA ILE A 227 15.37 -9.36 11.43
C ILE A 227 16.00 -9.57 10.08
N VAL A 228 15.17 -9.55 9.04
CA VAL A 228 15.63 -9.74 7.67
C VAL A 228 15.92 -8.37 7.06
N THR A 229 17.15 -8.16 6.62
CA THR A 229 17.60 -6.93 6.00
C THR A 229 17.28 -6.91 4.50
N ARG A 230 17.28 -5.72 3.92
CA ARG A 230 16.94 -5.49 2.53
C ARG A 230 18.13 -5.82 1.63
N GLU A 231 17.87 -6.63 0.62
CA GLU A 231 18.81 -6.96 -0.44
C GLU A 231 18.34 -6.31 -1.75
N ASP A 232 18.56 -5.01 -1.91
CA ASP A 232 18.17 -4.32 -3.13
C ASP A 232 19.14 -4.70 -4.27
N GLU A 233 18.65 -5.24 -5.38
CA GLU A 233 19.49 -5.58 -6.53
C GLU A 233 19.71 -4.37 -7.46
N CYS A 234 19.92 -3.20 -6.88
CA CYS A 234 20.16 -1.96 -7.61
C CYS A 234 21.19 -1.08 -6.90
N ASP A 235 21.76 -0.16 -7.66
CA ASP A 235 22.58 0.91 -7.11
C ASP A 235 21.68 1.81 -6.26
N LEU A 236 22.00 1.93 -4.98
CA LEU A 236 21.21 2.69 -4.01
C LEU A 236 22.12 3.56 -3.17
N VAL A 237 21.70 4.80 -2.95
CA VAL A 237 22.28 5.67 -1.92
C VAL A 237 21.14 6.09 -1.00
N GLY A 238 21.30 5.82 0.29
CA GLY A 238 20.35 6.13 1.34
C GLY A 238 20.91 7.17 2.30
N PHE A 239 20.07 8.13 2.67
CA PHE A 239 20.33 9.05 3.77
C PHE A 239 19.08 9.17 4.62
N THR A 240 19.22 8.91 5.92
CA THR A 240 18.13 9.03 6.89
C THR A 240 18.61 9.78 8.11
N GLN A 241 17.82 10.76 8.54
CA GLN A 241 18.04 11.52 9.76
C GLN A 241 16.77 11.50 10.61
N GLU A 242 16.91 11.09 11.86
CA GLU A 242 15.83 11.06 12.85
C GLU A 242 16.17 12.02 13.99
N LEU A 243 15.25 12.93 14.28
CA LEU A 243 15.32 13.86 15.40
C LEU A 243 14.19 13.53 16.37
N ALA A 244 14.53 13.28 17.63
CA ALA A 244 13.57 12.92 18.66
C ALA A 244 13.83 13.63 20.00
N SER A 245 12.89 13.48 20.93
CA SER A 245 12.97 14.02 22.29
C SER A 245 14.25 13.61 23.02
N PHE A 246 14.56 14.31 24.11
CA PHE A 246 15.78 14.11 24.92
C PHE A 246 17.09 14.40 24.16
N GLY A 247 17.01 15.19 23.09
CA GLY A 247 18.16 15.54 22.25
C GLY A 247 18.68 14.34 21.46
N THR A 248 17.78 13.45 21.05
CA THR A 248 18.12 12.24 20.28
C THR A 248 18.29 12.59 18.81
N VAL A 249 19.41 12.20 18.23
CA VAL A 249 19.74 12.32 16.82
C VAL A 249 20.26 10.98 16.33
N LYS A 250 19.61 10.39 15.33
CA LYS A 250 20.12 9.21 14.62
C LYS A 250 20.37 9.56 13.17
N THR A 251 21.52 9.14 12.66
CA THR A 251 21.94 9.38 11.27
C THR A 251 22.35 8.07 10.66
N LEU A 252 21.80 7.77 9.48
CA LEU A 252 22.17 6.64 8.65
C LEU A 252 22.57 7.16 7.27
N VAL A 253 23.74 6.75 6.81
CA VAL A 253 24.19 6.90 5.43
C VAL A 253 24.45 5.49 4.92
N SER A 254 23.85 5.11 3.81
CA SER A 254 24.10 3.83 3.16
C SER A 254 24.36 4.02 1.67
N GLY A 255 25.20 3.16 1.13
CA GLY A 255 25.54 3.11 -0.28
C GLY A 255 25.68 1.65 -0.70
N GLN A 256 25.06 1.32 -1.82
CA GLN A 256 25.11 -0.01 -2.38
C GLN A 256 25.36 0.11 -3.88
N LYS A 257 26.25 -0.74 -4.39
CA LYS A 257 26.61 -0.79 -5.80
C LYS A 257 26.62 -2.23 -6.28
N LEU A 258 25.88 -2.50 -7.35
CA LEU A 258 25.85 -3.79 -8.01
C LEU A 258 26.75 -3.76 -9.26
N PHE A 259 27.84 -4.51 -9.22
CA PHE A 259 28.69 -4.73 -10.37
C PHE A 259 28.13 -5.91 -11.19
N SER A 260 27.30 -5.62 -12.19
CA SER A 260 26.57 -6.64 -12.95
C SER A 260 27.44 -7.63 -13.74
N ARG A 261 28.65 -7.24 -14.16
CA ARG A 261 29.56 -8.11 -14.93
C ARG A 261 30.24 -9.19 -14.06
N PRO A 262 30.74 -8.87 -12.85
CA PRO A 262 31.24 -9.88 -11.92
C PRO A 262 30.16 -10.46 -10.98
N GLY A 263 28.93 -9.91 -10.97
CA GLY A 263 27.88 -10.34 -10.04
C GLY A 263 28.17 -9.96 -8.59
N ILE A 264 29.04 -8.97 -8.37
CA ILE A 264 29.45 -8.56 -7.02
C ILE A 264 28.56 -7.41 -6.55
N LEU A 265 27.99 -7.56 -5.37
CA LEU A 265 27.32 -6.49 -4.65
C LEU A 265 28.28 -5.93 -3.59
N PHE A 266 28.51 -4.62 -3.62
CA PHE A 266 29.27 -3.93 -2.59
C PHE A 266 28.34 -3.02 -1.81
N ASN A 267 28.34 -3.15 -0.49
CA ASN A 267 27.50 -2.36 0.40
C ASN A 267 28.33 -1.69 1.49
N VAL A 268 28.04 -0.43 1.77
CA VAL A 268 28.67 0.37 2.81
C VAL A 268 27.56 1.08 3.57
N ALA A 269 27.63 1.06 4.90
CA ALA A 269 26.73 1.85 5.73
C ALA A 269 27.46 2.43 6.94
N PHE A 270 27.06 3.64 7.30
CA PHE A 270 27.51 4.37 8.47
C PHE A 270 26.30 4.79 9.29
N PHE A 271 26.39 4.55 10.59
CA PHE A 271 25.28 4.73 11.53
C PHE A 271 25.83 5.51 12.72
N LYS A 272 25.17 6.60 13.08
CA LYS A 272 25.51 7.41 14.26
C LYS A 272 24.27 7.72 15.07
N ASN A 273 24.24 7.18 16.29
CA ASN A 273 23.17 7.40 17.26
C ASN A 273 23.73 8.25 18.40
N LYS A 274 23.03 9.33 18.74
CA LYS A 274 23.40 10.21 19.86
C LYS A 274 22.16 10.60 20.64
N SER A 275 22.21 10.52 21.96
CA SER A 275 21.15 11.04 22.83
C SER A 275 21.75 11.61 24.10
N LYS A 276 21.20 12.74 24.56
CA LYS A 276 21.53 13.24 25.90
C LYS A 276 20.81 12.46 26.98
N ASN A 277 19.63 11.91 26.66
CA ASN A 277 18.70 11.22 27.57
C ASN A 277 18.25 12.04 28.81
N ASP A 278 18.83 13.23 29.05
CA ASP A 278 18.46 14.15 30.11
C ASP A 278 16.99 14.59 30.05
N TYR A 279 16.35 14.65 31.21
CA TYR A 279 14.99 15.16 31.36
C TYR A 279 14.80 15.95 32.66
N MET A 280 13.75 16.77 32.68
CA MET A 280 13.35 17.50 33.88
C MET A 280 12.35 16.66 34.67
N MET A 281 12.56 16.52 35.97
CA MET A 281 11.67 15.81 36.88
C MET A 281 11.27 16.73 38.04
N SER A 282 10.01 16.64 38.46
CA SER A 282 9.56 17.21 39.73
C SER A 282 9.95 16.25 40.85
N TRP A 283 10.89 16.65 41.70
CA TRP A 283 11.36 15.85 42.83
C TRP A 283 10.74 16.37 44.13
N PRO A 284 10.12 15.50 44.96
CA PRO A 284 9.61 15.91 46.26
C PRO A 284 10.78 16.30 47.18
N VAL A 285 10.68 17.46 47.81
CA VAL A 285 11.67 17.91 48.80
C VAL A 285 11.24 17.35 50.16
N PHE A 286 12.01 16.40 50.68
CA PHE A 286 11.85 15.90 52.05
C PHE A 286 12.69 16.75 53.00
N GLU A 287 12.27 17.99 53.25
CA GLU A 287 12.84 18.82 54.31
C GLU A 287 12.04 18.62 55.58
N THR A 288 12.72 18.30 56.69
CA THR A 288 12.13 17.94 57.99
C THR A 288 11.26 19.03 58.63
N ASN A 289 11.29 20.26 58.10
CA ASN A 289 10.58 21.43 58.63
C ASN A 289 9.65 22.13 57.62
N LEU A 290 9.36 21.52 56.46
CA LEU A 290 8.41 22.07 55.48
C LEU A 290 7.25 21.09 55.26
N PRO A 291 6.04 21.57 54.90
CA PRO A 291 4.96 20.68 54.50
C PRO A 291 5.44 19.81 53.32
N ALA A 292 5.17 18.51 53.38
CA ALA A 292 5.65 17.45 52.50
C ALA A 292 5.26 17.56 51.01
N SER A 293 4.82 18.74 50.55
CA SER A 293 4.22 19.01 49.25
C SER A 293 5.03 19.92 48.33
N ALA A 294 6.22 20.39 48.74
CA ALA A 294 7.06 21.22 47.87
C ALA A 294 7.81 20.36 46.84
N TYR A 295 7.44 20.49 45.56
CA TYR A 295 8.17 19.87 44.45
C TYR A 295 9.18 20.85 43.86
N ARG A 296 10.42 20.40 43.67
CA ARG A 296 11.45 21.15 42.96
C ARG A 296 11.67 20.54 41.57
N LYS A 297 11.71 21.39 40.54
CA LYS A 297 12.16 20.96 39.20
C LYS A 297 13.67 20.72 39.25
N VAL A 298 14.08 19.47 39.07
CA VAL A 298 15.48 19.06 39.02
C VAL A 298 15.77 18.47 37.64
N ARG A 299 16.92 18.82 37.07
CA ARG A 299 17.41 18.19 35.84
C ARG A 299 18.05 16.86 36.18
N ARG A 300 17.46 15.75 35.73
CA ARG A 300 18.05 14.42 35.84
C ARG A 300 19.00 14.24 34.66
N ARG A 301 20.28 13.99 34.97
CA ARG A 301 21.23 13.48 33.98
C ARG A 301 21.00 11.97 33.90
N ASN A 302 20.58 11.49 32.73
CA ASN A 302 20.09 10.13 32.58
C ASN A 302 20.87 9.41 31.48
N ASP A 303 22.18 9.37 31.67
CA ASP A 303 23.18 8.68 30.85
C ASP A 303 23.22 9.09 29.38
N TYR A 304 24.20 9.93 29.06
CA TYR A 304 24.54 10.28 27.68
C TYR A 304 24.89 9.01 26.89
N TYR A 305 24.34 8.91 25.68
CA TYR A 305 24.58 7.80 24.79
C TYR A 305 25.12 8.27 23.44
N GLU A 306 26.16 7.60 22.96
CA GLU A 306 26.68 7.76 21.61
C GLU A 306 27.18 6.42 21.09
N ALA A 307 26.72 6.02 19.91
CA ALA A 307 27.19 4.85 19.19
C ALA A 307 27.47 5.22 17.74
N ASN A 308 28.59 4.72 17.23
CA ASN A 308 28.96 4.83 15.82
C ASN A 308 29.23 3.41 15.32
N PHE A 309 28.53 3.02 14.26
CA PHE A 309 28.72 1.73 13.62
C PHE A 309 29.20 1.98 12.18
N TYR A 310 29.94 1.02 11.65
CA TYR A 310 30.42 1.03 10.27
C TYR A 310 30.24 -0.38 9.72
N HIS A 311 29.63 -0.48 8.56
CA HIS A 311 29.38 -1.75 7.91
C HIS A 311 29.93 -1.69 6.50
N VAL A 312 30.68 -2.72 6.15
CA VAL A 312 31.16 -2.97 4.79
C VAL A 312 30.85 -4.42 4.49
N GLY A 313 30.12 -4.66 3.41
CA GLY A 313 29.78 -5.99 2.96
C GLY A 313 30.10 -6.20 1.49
N LEU A 314 30.37 -7.46 1.18
CA LEU A 314 30.62 -7.98 -0.15
C LEU A 314 29.71 -9.18 -0.33
N GLY A 315 28.75 -9.06 -1.24
CA GLY A 315 27.87 -10.14 -1.68
C GLY A 315 28.26 -10.63 -3.06
N PHE A 316 28.08 -11.92 -3.30
CA PHE A 316 28.28 -12.53 -4.62
C PHE A 316 26.94 -13.08 -5.10
N ARG A 317 26.48 -12.64 -6.27
CA ARG A 317 25.23 -13.09 -6.89
C ARG A 317 25.47 -13.47 -8.33
N LYS A 318 25.05 -14.69 -8.71
CA LYS A 318 25.28 -15.32 -10.02
C LYS A 318 26.75 -15.31 -10.40
N LEU A 319 27.50 -16.18 -9.74
CA LEU A 319 28.83 -16.52 -10.23
C LEU A 319 28.70 -17.27 -11.56
N TYR A 320 29.76 -17.31 -12.36
CA TYR A 320 29.72 -17.93 -13.70
C TYR A 320 29.27 -19.41 -13.70
N PHE A 321 29.27 -20.05 -12.53
CA PHE A 321 28.87 -21.45 -12.29
C PHE A 321 27.38 -21.66 -11.95
N ASP A 322 26.58 -20.60 -11.73
CA ASP A 322 25.14 -20.71 -11.41
C ASP A 322 24.23 -20.91 -12.65
N LYS A 323 24.82 -21.17 -13.84
CA LYS A 323 24.07 -21.56 -15.04
C LYS A 323 24.07 -23.09 -15.17
N PHE A 324 23.03 -23.74 -14.65
CA PHE A 324 22.59 -25.07 -15.08
C PHE A 324 21.17 -24.99 -15.61
#